data_AF-A0A5A8BXZ5-F1
#
_entry.id   AF-A0A5A8BXZ5-F1
#
_cell.length_a   1.000
_cell.length_b   1.000
_cell.length_c   1.000
_cell.angle_alpha   90.00
_cell.angle_beta   90.00
_cell.angle_gamma   90.00
#
_symmetry.space_group_name_H-M   'P 1'
#
loop_
_entity.id
_entity.type
_entity.pdbx_description
1 polymer ?
#
loop_
_entity_poly.entity_id
_entity_poly.type
_entity_poly.pdbx_seq_one_letter_code
_entity_poly.pdbx_strand_id
1 'polypeptide(L)'
;MLPSPRRVDPVAALGTLQRGLIVVWYNGKAGWFGKRTAKRMVWLHRSPAVDVLAWGKLGAGHREPRSDSSMKVRDIKRVGYGLLTPTLVAHGDKSRAELHVVVQSESGDALEMLMESIEERDEMLAAVGYLIASRR
;
A
#
# COMPACT_ATOMS: atom_id res chain seq x y z
N MET A 1 20.82 6.22 -4.83
CA MET A 1 19.79 7.19 -5.24
C MET A 1 18.59 6.39 -5.73
N LEU A 2 17.38 6.59 -5.20
CA LEU A 2 16.19 5.88 -5.68
C LEU A 2 15.70 6.54 -6.98
N PRO A 3 15.23 5.77 -7.97
CA PRO A 3 14.63 6.36 -9.17
C PRO A 3 13.37 7.14 -8.79
N SER A 4 13.20 8.33 -9.39
CA SER A 4 11.97 9.11 -9.23
C SER A 4 10.76 8.31 -9.74
N PRO A 5 9.57 8.45 -9.12
CA PRO A 5 8.37 7.79 -9.63
C PRO A 5 8.07 8.25 -11.06
N ARG A 6 7.60 7.32 -11.90
CA ARG A 6 7.13 7.69 -13.24
C ARG A 6 5.84 8.50 -13.13
N ARG A 7 5.58 9.33 -14.13
CA ARG A 7 4.30 10.04 -14.24
C ARG A 7 3.23 9.03 -14.64
N VAL A 8 2.30 8.76 -13.73
CA VAL A 8 1.14 7.87 -13.94
C VAL A 8 -0.13 8.73 -13.91
N ASP A 9 -1.11 8.40 -14.76
CA ASP A 9 -2.44 9.01 -14.69
C ASP A 9 -3.13 8.57 -13.38
N PRO A 10 -3.39 9.50 -12.44
CA PRO A 10 -3.98 9.14 -11.16
C PRO A 10 -5.39 8.54 -11.29
N VAL A 11 -6.16 8.89 -12.34
CA VAL A 11 -7.52 8.36 -12.52
C VAL A 11 -7.48 6.90 -12.97
N ALA A 12 -6.59 6.57 -13.90
CA ALA A 12 -6.34 5.18 -14.28
C ALA A 12 -5.84 4.35 -13.08
N ALA A 13 -4.92 4.91 -12.30
CA ALA A 13 -4.37 4.27 -11.10
C ALA A 13 -5.43 4.02 -10.02
N LEU A 14 -6.38 4.95 -9.84
CA LEU A 14 -7.55 4.73 -8.97
C LEU A 14 -8.37 3.53 -9.43
N GLY A 15 -8.63 3.41 -10.74
CA GLY A 15 -9.34 2.27 -11.30
C GLY A 15 -8.65 0.95 -11.02
N THR A 16 -7.31 0.91 -11.10
CA THR A 16 -6.53 -0.27 -10.69
C THR A 16 -6.66 -0.54 -9.20
N LEU A 17 -6.54 0.48 -8.36
CA LEU A 17 -6.67 0.33 -6.91
C LEU A 17 -8.09 -0.13 -6.50
N GLN A 18 -9.13 0.27 -7.22
CA GLN A 18 -10.50 -0.21 -6.98
C GLN A 18 -10.67 -1.70 -7.33
N ARG A 19 -10.00 -2.19 -8.37
CA ARG A 19 -9.96 -3.63 -8.72
C ARG A 19 -9.15 -4.46 -7.72
N GLY A 20 -8.20 -3.81 -7.06
CA GLY A 20 -7.31 -4.40 -6.06
C GLY A 20 -5.96 -4.76 -6.65
N LEU A 21 -4.92 -4.47 -5.86
CA LEU A 21 -3.53 -4.78 -6.14
C LEU A 21 -3.06 -5.90 -5.21
N ILE A 22 -2.36 -6.89 -5.77
CA ILE A 22 -1.73 -7.94 -4.98
C ILE A 22 -0.38 -7.40 -4.50
N VAL A 23 -0.19 -7.41 -3.19
CA VAL A 23 1.03 -6.90 -2.56
C VAL A 23 1.58 -7.96 -1.63
N VAL A 24 2.88 -7.90 -1.38
CA VAL A 24 3.48 -8.66 -0.28
C VAL A 24 3.40 -7.80 0.97
N TRP A 25 2.63 -8.28 1.95
CA TRP A 25 2.49 -7.59 3.23
C TRP A 25 3.81 -7.61 3.98
N TYR A 26 4.29 -6.44 4.40
CA TYR A 26 5.54 -6.31 5.13
C TYR A 26 5.25 -5.94 6.58
N ASN A 27 5.16 -6.93 7.46
CA ASN A 27 5.03 -6.69 8.90
C ASN A 27 6.42 -6.73 9.53
N GLY A 28 6.90 -5.60 10.04
CA GLY A 28 8.22 -5.46 10.68
C GLY A 28 8.47 -6.29 11.93
N LYS A 29 7.51 -7.13 12.37
CA LYS A 29 7.71 -8.11 13.44
C LYS A 29 8.37 -9.38 12.89
N ALA A 30 9.64 -9.29 12.51
CA ALA A 30 10.48 -10.46 12.32
C ALA A 30 10.80 -11.07 13.69
N GLY A 31 9.91 -11.92 14.18
CA GLY A 31 10.25 -12.88 15.25
C GLY A 31 11.09 -14.03 14.69
N TRP A 32 11.69 -14.83 15.59
CA TRP A 32 12.66 -15.93 15.40
C TRP A 32 12.40 -16.95 14.26
N PHE A 33 11.23 -16.92 13.61
CA PHE A 33 10.89 -17.72 12.44
C PHE A 33 10.50 -16.79 11.30
N GLY A 34 11.45 -16.51 10.40
CA GLY A 34 11.28 -16.03 9.02
C GLY A 34 10.17 -14.99 8.77
N LYS A 35 10.56 -13.80 8.30
CA LYS A 35 9.66 -12.74 7.78
C LYS A 35 8.42 -13.36 7.10
N ARG A 36 7.26 -13.33 7.75
CA ARG A 36 6.00 -13.86 7.17
C ARG A 36 5.50 -12.87 6.12
N THR A 37 6.11 -12.92 4.94
CA THR A 37 5.66 -12.24 3.73
C THR A 37 4.44 -12.98 3.18
N ALA A 38 3.25 -12.54 3.57
CA ALA A 38 2.01 -13.07 3.02
C ALA A 38 1.53 -12.18 1.87
N LYS A 39 1.17 -12.78 0.73
CA LYS A 39 0.45 -12.04 -0.32
C LYS A 39 -0.90 -11.60 0.23
N ARG A 40 -1.23 -10.33 0.00
CA ARG A 40 -2.50 -9.71 0.35
C ARG A 40 -3.02 -8.94 -0.82
N MET A 41 -4.32 -8.71 -0.83
CA MET A 41 -4.93 -7.74 -1.73
C MET A 41 -5.10 -6.43 -0.96
N VAL A 42 -4.80 -5.31 -1.63
CA VAL A 42 -5.10 -3.95 -1.18
C VAL A 42 -6.02 -3.33 -2.21
N TRP A 43 -7.13 -2.74 -1.79
CA TRP A 43 -8.08 -2.11 -2.71
C TRP A 43 -8.74 -0.87 -2.12
N LEU A 44 -9.19 0.01 -3.01
CA LEU A 44 -10.00 1.16 -2.65
C LEU A 44 -11.48 0.79 -2.70
N HIS A 45 -12.12 0.80 -1.54
CA HIS A 45 -13.58 0.76 -1.44
C HIS A 45 -14.13 2.19 -1.40
N ARG A 46 -14.92 2.56 -2.41
CA ARG A 46 -15.58 3.87 -2.48
C ARG A 46 -17.03 3.75 -2.07
N SER A 47 -17.47 4.63 -1.18
CA SER A 47 -18.87 4.72 -0.79
C SER A 47 -19.29 6.18 -0.63
N PRO A 48 -20.60 6.50 -0.72
CA PRO A 48 -21.07 7.86 -0.50
C PRO A 48 -20.72 8.44 0.89
N ALA A 49 -20.52 7.56 1.88
CA ALA A 49 -20.23 7.98 3.26
C ALA A 49 -18.72 8.13 3.52
N VAL A 50 -17.91 7.21 3.00
CA VAL A 50 -16.47 7.17 3.28
C VAL A 50 -15.71 6.37 2.22
N ASP A 51 -14.62 6.95 1.73
CA ASP A 51 -13.61 6.24 0.93
C ASP A 51 -12.62 5.55 1.88
N VAL A 52 -12.35 4.27 1.62
CA VAL A 52 -11.55 3.42 2.51
C VAL A 52 -10.53 2.62 1.70
N LEU A 53 -9.26 2.66 2.13
CA LEU A 53 -8.23 1.75 1.66
C LEU A 53 -8.29 0.48 2.51
N ALA A 54 -8.77 -0.61 1.92
CA ALA A 54 -8.95 -1.89 2.59
C ALA A 54 -7.85 -2.88 2.19
N TRP A 55 -7.57 -3.84 3.05
CA TRP A 55 -6.66 -4.94 2.73
C TRP A 55 -7.03 -6.24 3.43
N GLY A 56 -6.66 -7.35 2.82
CA GLY A 56 -7.06 -8.67 3.30
C GLY A 56 -6.28 -9.81 2.66
N LYS A 57 -6.45 -11.01 3.20
CA LYS A 57 -5.89 -12.22 2.60
C LYS A 57 -6.64 -12.55 1.30
N LEU A 58 -5.90 -13.02 0.30
CA LEU A 58 -6.48 -13.71 -0.84
C LEU A 58 -6.97 -15.09 -0.34
N GLY A 59 -8.27 -15.24 -0.10
CA GLY A 59 -8.83 -16.49 0.38
C GLY A 59 -8.77 -17.59 -0.68
N ALA A 60 -8.36 -18.79 -0.31
CA ALA A 60 -8.51 -19.97 -1.16
C ALA A 60 -10.01 -20.27 -1.31
N GLY A 61 -10.59 -19.90 -2.47
CA GLY A 61 -11.98 -20.23 -2.81
C GLY A 61 -13.04 -19.14 -2.55
N HIS A 62 -12.66 -17.92 -2.19
CA HIS A 62 -13.60 -16.80 -2.15
C HIS A 62 -13.60 -16.02 -3.46
N ARG A 63 -14.79 -15.77 -4.03
CA ARG A 63 -14.98 -14.93 -5.24
C ARG A 63 -14.64 -13.45 -4.99
N GLU A 64 -14.63 -13.01 -3.74
CA GLU A 64 -14.32 -11.63 -3.34
C GLU A 64 -13.34 -11.60 -2.15
N PRO A 65 -12.40 -10.65 -2.11
CA PRO A 65 -11.49 -10.47 -0.99
C PRO A 65 -12.26 -10.01 0.26
N ARG A 66 -12.11 -10.71 1.38
CA ARG A 66 -12.55 -10.20 2.70
C ARG A 66 -11.47 -9.29 3.27
N SER A 67 -11.83 -8.08 3.68
CA SER A 67 -10.91 -7.18 4.38
C SER A 67 -10.63 -7.71 5.78
N ASP A 68 -9.35 -7.80 6.13
CA ASP A 68 -8.91 -8.07 7.50
C ASP A 68 -8.81 -6.75 8.29
N SER A 69 -8.49 -5.66 7.60
CA SER A 69 -8.39 -4.32 8.18
C SER A 69 -8.47 -3.26 7.07
N SER A 70 -8.51 -2.00 7.49
CA SER A 70 -8.69 -0.87 6.58
C SER A 70 -8.22 0.44 7.19
N MET A 71 -8.01 1.43 6.33
CA MET A 71 -7.66 2.80 6.69
C MET A 71 -8.60 3.74 5.94
N LYS A 72 -9.27 4.66 6.64
CA LYS A 72 -10.10 5.66 5.98
C LYS A 72 -9.19 6.58 5.18
N VAL A 73 -9.56 6.86 3.94
CA VAL A 73 -8.75 7.71 3.05
C VAL A 73 -8.50 9.06 3.71
N ARG A 74 -9.52 9.67 4.32
CA ARG A 74 -9.40 10.99 4.97
C ARG A 74 -8.33 11.03 6.07
N ASP A 75 -8.01 9.89 6.69
CA ASP A 75 -7.06 9.78 7.80
C ASP A 75 -5.63 9.51 7.29
N ILE A 76 -5.41 9.28 5.98
CA ILE A 76 -4.07 9.05 5.40
C ILE A 76 -3.30 10.37 5.35
N LYS A 77 -2.25 10.50 6.15
CA LYS A 77 -1.36 11.67 6.17
C LYS A 77 -0.48 11.77 4.93
N ARG A 78 0.14 10.65 4.54
CA ARG A 78 1.11 10.60 3.45
C ARG A 78 1.25 9.21 2.86
N VAL A 79 1.76 9.18 1.64
CA VAL A 79 2.24 7.97 0.97
C VAL A 79 3.70 8.20 0.54
N GLY A 80 4.53 7.16 0.60
CA GLY A 80 5.92 7.24 0.19
C GLY A 80 6.49 5.86 -0.16
N TYR A 81 7.77 5.82 -0.55
CA TYR A 81 8.43 4.57 -0.93
C TYR A 81 9.90 4.53 -0.48
N GLY A 82 10.49 3.33 -0.50
CA GLY A 82 11.89 3.08 -0.18
C GLY A 82 12.29 3.43 1.24
N LEU A 83 13.40 4.18 1.39
CA LEU A 83 13.98 4.51 2.70
C LEU A 83 13.07 5.38 3.59
N LEU A 84 11.93 5.83 3.06
CA LEU A 84 10.88 6.49 3.83
C LEU A 84 10.03 5.51 4.64
N THR A 85 10.17 4.20 4.42
CA THR A 85 9.43 3.17 5.15
C THR A 85 10.14 2.81 6.47
N PRO A 86 9.49 2.97 7.64
CA PRO A 86 10.12 2.71 8.94
C PRO A 86 10.71 1.32 9.05
N THR A 87 10.05 0.30 8.49
CA THR A 87 10.52 -1.07 8.58
C THR A 87 11.78 -1.30 7.74
N LEU A 88 11.93 -0.70 6.55
CA LEU A 88 13.19 -0.81 5.81
C LEU A 88 14.38 -0.22 6.57
N VAL A 89 14.16 0.93 7.22
CA VAL A 89 15.19 1.59 8.03
C VAL A 89 15.59 0.68 9.20
N ALA A 90 14.62 0.07 9.89
CA ALA A 90 14.87 -0.76 11.06
C ALA A 90 15.56 -2.10 10.73
N HIS A 91 15.25 -2.71 9.58
CA HIS A 91 15.74 -4.06 9.23
C HIS A 91 16.97 -4.06 8.32
N GLY A 92 17.40 -2.90 7.80
CA GLY A 92 18.61 -2.76 6.98
C GLY A 92 18.57 -3.48 5.62
N ASP A 93 17.44 -4.10 5.28
CA ASP A 93 17.24 -4.86 4.05
C ASP A 93 16.99 -3.89 2.89
N LYS A 94 18.06 -3.42 2.26
CA LYS A 94 17.97 -2.50 1.11
C LYS A 94 17.55 -3.21 -0.19
N SER A 95 17.43 -4.53 -0.16
CA SER A 95 17.02 -5.28 -1.35
C SER A 95 15.57 -4.90 -1.69
N ARG A 96 15.32 -4.56 -2.96
CA ARG A 96 14.00 -4.12 -3.45
C ARG A 96 13.43 -2.90 -2.70
N ALA A 97 14.26 -2.06 -2.09
CA ALA A 97 13.80 -0.86 -1.39
C ALA A 97 12.95 0.03 -2.31
N GLU A 98 13.32 0.12 -3.59
CA GLU A 98 12.55 0.85 -4.59
C GLU A 98 11.11 0.37 -4.79
N LEU A 99 10.74 -0.82 -4.32
CA LEU A 99 9.39 -1.41 -4.41
C LEU A 99 8.62 -1.35 -3.09
N HIS A 100 9.25 -0.92 -2.00
CA HIS A 100 8.56 -0.74 -0.74
C HIS A 100 7.72 0.52 -0.77
N VAL A 101 6.44 0.38 -0.46
CA VAL A 101 5.51 1.50 -0.32
C VAL A 101 4.99 1.54 1.12
N VAL A 102 4.86 2.76 1.65
CA VAL A 102 4.20 3.03 2.93
C VAL A 102 3.04 3.98 2.73
N VAL A 103 1.89 3.64 3.31
CA VAL A 103 0.76 4.55 3.49
C VAL A 103 0.62 4.79 4.99
N GLN A 104 0.79 6.03 5.43
CA GLN A 104 0.77 6.39 6.85
C GLN A 104 -0.45 7.25 7.17
N SER A 105 -1.13 6.92 8.25
CA SER A 105 -2.24 7.67 8.82
C SER A 105 -1.78 8.80 9.76
N GLU A 106 -2.69 9.72 10.11
CA GLU A 106 -2.45 10.76 11.11
C GLU A 106 -2.22 10.20 12.53
N SER A 107 -2.80 9.04 12.87
CA SER A 107 -2.57 8.37 14.17
C SER A 107 -1.18 7.73 14.28
N GLY A 108 -0.44 7.68 13.18
CA GLY A 108 0.87 7.02 13.11
C GLY A 108 0.82 5.57 12.64
N ASP A 109 -0.38 4.98 12.46
CA ASP A 109 -0.53 3.65 11.87
C ASP A 109 -0.04 3.65 10.42
N ALA A 110 0.69 2.62 10.03
CA ALA A 110 1.28 2.50 8.71
C ALA A 110 0.94 1.15 8.06
N LEU A 111 0.53 1.21 6.80
CA LEU A 111 0.48 0.08 5.89
C LEU A 111 1.80 0.02 5.12
N GLU A 112 2.65 -0.94 5.46
CA GLU A 112 3.91 -1.19 4.77
C GLU A 112 3.81 -2.45 3.91
N MET A 113 4.19 -2.30 2.65
CA MET A 113 3.96 -3.30 1.63
C MET A 113 5.05 -3.26 0.56
N LEU A 114 5.33 -4.44 0.00
CA LEU A 114 6.28 -4.62 -1.09
C LEU A 114 5.50 -4.92 -2.37
N MET A 115 5.67 -4.07 -3.37
CA MET A 115 5.00 -4.19 -4.68
C MET A 115 5.68 -5.26 -5.52
N GLU A 116 4.95 -5.84 -6.48
CA GLU A 116 5.56 -6.83 -7.39
C GLU A 116 6.47 -6.14 -8.42
N SER A 117 6.13 -4.90 -8.82
CA SER A 117 6.88 -4.14 -9.81
C SER A 117 6.96 -2.63 -9.51
N ILE A 118 7.87 -1.94 -10.22
CA ILE A 118 7.99 -0.47 -10.22
C ILE A 118 6.70 0.20 -10.72
N GLU A 119 5.99 -0.46 -11.65
CA GLU A 119 4.71 0.00 -12.19
C GLU A 119 3.63 0.04 -11.12
N GLU A 120 3.39 -1.08 -10.43
CA GLU A 120 2.40 -1.14 -9.36
C GLU A 120 2.71 -0.17 -8.22
N ARG A 121 4.00 0.02 -7.92
CA ARG A 121 4.43 1.06 -6.98
C ARG A 121 4.00 2.43 -7.46
N ASP A 122 4.33 2.81 -8.68
CA ASP A 122 4.03 4.14 -9.21
C ASP A 122 2.51 4.37 -9.30
N GLU A 123 1.75 3.34 -9.67
CA GLU A 123 0.28 3.36 -9.63
C GLU A 123 -0.25 3.57 -8.22
N MET A 124 0.26 2.83 -7.23
CA MET A 124 -0.14 3.01 -5.84
C MET A 124 0.18 4.42 -5.32
N LEU A 125 1.38 4.93 -5.60
CA LEU A 125 1.79 6.29 -5.22
C LEU A 125 0.87 7.34 -5.85
N ALA A 126 0.56 7.20 -7.15
CA ALA A 126 -0.30 8.12 -7.87
C ALA A 126 -1.75 8.08 -7.37
N ALA A 127 -2.31 6.88 -7.18
CA ALA A 127 -3.68 6.70 -6.70
C ALA A 127 -3.86 7.27 -5.29
N VAL A 128 -3.00 6.88 -4.33
CA VAL A 128 -3.11 7.36 -2.95
C VAL A 128 -2.74 8.84 -2.84
N GLY A 129 -1.75 9.31 -3.61
CA GLY A 129 -1.39 10.72 -3.70
C GLY A 129 -2.55 11.59 -4.19
N TYR A 130 -3.26 11.13 -5.20
CA TYR A 130 -4.47 11.79 -5.69
C TYR A 130 -5.59 11.81 -4.63
N LEU A 131 -5.84 10.68 -3.96
CA LEU A 131 -6.81 10.61 -2.86
C LEU A 131 -6.48 11.54 -1.68
N ILE A 132 -5.19 11.82 -1.43
CA ILE A 132 -4.75 12.83 -0.45
C ILE A 132 -5.05 14.23 -0.97
N ALA A 133 -4.72 14.52 -2.22
CA ALA A 133 -4.89 15.84 -2.83
C ALA A 133 -6.36 16.24 -3.01
N SER A 134 -7.24 15.28 -3.28
CA SER A 134 -8.67 15.49 -3.58
C SER A 134 -9.57 15.68 -2.35
N ARG A 135 -9.02 15.78 -1.13
CA ARG A 135 -9.83 15.98 0.10
C ARG A 135 -10.21 17.43 0.38
N ARG A 136 -9.82 18.35 -0.51
CA ARG A 136 -10.05 19.79 -0.39
C ARG A 136 -11.46 20.18 -0.79
#